data_AF-A0A2E5IBU7-F1
#
_entry.id   AF-A0A2E5IBU7-F1
#
_cell.length_a   1.000
_cell.length_b   1.000
_cell.length_c   1.000
_cell.angle_alpha   90.00
_cell.angle_beta   90.00
_cell.angle_gamma   90.00
#
_symmetry.space_group_name_H-M   'P 1'
#
loop_
_entity.id
_entity.type
_entity.pdbx_description
1 polymer ?
#
loop_
_entity_poly.entity_id
_entity_poly.type
_entity_poly.pdbx_seq_one_letter_code
_entity_poly.pdbx_strand_id
1 'polypeptide(L)'
;MITKSIWVVVRGNTMSEDVVTSAAQHITRGDYMSAMSIFEEHVSSSPDDPAGYHGWAEAALFEIQENGNLDDKGNDRINEGQVQSYLRRACSLAPENADYRAAYANALIEFDRIPMAVRELRKLVDLGTSSEETDISFHLYEAARLLIESIDVKTNFDRSAPIARQFIRDAVEFSLLGLGFQSVGEAMEYLVEE
;
A
#
# COMPACT_ATOMS: atom_id res chain seq x y z
N MET A 1 7.96 10.94 -5.53
CA MET A 1 6.60 11.55 -5.44
C MET A 1 5.86 10.95 -4.24
N ILE A 2 6.54 10.86 -3.09
CA ILE A 2 6.16 10.05 -1.91
C ILE A 2 5.50 10.93 -0.82
N THR A 3 5.46 12.24 -1.02
CA THR A 3 5.20 13.22 0.05
C THR A 3 3.73 13.56 0.30
N LYS A 4 2.77 13.05 -0.48
CA LYS A 4 1.34 13.32 -0.25
C LYS A 4 0.66 12.34 0.72
N SER A 5 1.12 11.09 0.79
CA SER A 5 0.46 10.03 1.59
C SER A 5 0.73 10.14 3.10
N ILE A 6 1.89 10.69 3.50
CA ILE A 6 2.30 10.80 4.92
C ILE A 6 1.36 11.72 5.74
N TRP A 7 0.75 12.73 5.12
CA TRP A 7 0.05 13.79 5.87
C TRP A 7 -1.44 13.55 6.10
N VAL A 8 -2.08 12.68 5.30
CA VAL A 8 -3.53 12.40 5.44
C VAL A 8 -3.77 11.29 6.46
N VAL A 9 -2.89 10.28 6.50
CA VAL A 9 -3.11 9.05 7.26
C VAL A 9 -2.83 9.17 8.76
N VAL A 10 -1.96 10.11 9.15
CA VAL A 10 -1.54 10.26 10.55
C VAL A 10 -2.53 11.09 11.38
N ARG A 11 -3.57 11.67 10.76
CA ARG A 11 -4.66 12.40 11.44
C ARG A 11 -5.88 11.53 11.75
N GLY A 12 -5.71 10.21 11.86
CA GLY A 12 -6.73 9.32 12.42
C GLY A 12 -6.79 9.47 13.95
N ASN A 13 -7.65 10.36 14.43
CA ASN A 13 -8.25 10.60 15.77
C ASN A 13 -7.80 9.92 17.10
N THR A 14 -6.70 9.17 17.22
CA THR A 14 -6.31 8.50 18.48
C THR A 14 -4.84 8.64 18.87
N MET A 15 -3.91 8.76 17.92
CA MET A 15 -2.49 8.92 18.24
C MET A 15 -2.19 10.35 18.69
N SER A 16 -1.39 10.52 19.75
CA SER A 16 -1.07 11.85 20.26
C SER A 16 -0.28 12.66 19.24
N GLU A 17 -0.57 13.97 19.17
CA GLU A 17 0.10 14.90 18.26
C GLU A 17 1.63 14.90 18.44
N ASP A 18 2.10 14.62 19.66
CA ASP A 18 3.52 14.50 19.99
C ASP A 18 4.18 13.27 19.33
N VAL A 19 3.53 12.09 19.37
CA VAL A 19 4.05 10.86 18.72
C VAL A 19 4.11 11.04 17.21
N VAL A 20 3.03 11.57 16.64
CA VAL A 20 2.93 11.94 15.21
C VAL A 20 4.07 12.86 14.80
N THR A 21 4.24 13.96 15.52
CA THR A 21 5.22 15.00 15.20
C THR A 21 6.64 14.48 15.34
N SER A 22 6.93 13.71 16.39
CA SER A 22 8.25 13.13 16.61
C SER A 22 8.62 12.15 15.49
N ALA A 23 7.75 11.20 15.15
CA ALA A 23 8.00 10.26 14.07
C ALA A 23 8.20 10.97 12.72
N ALA A 24 7.38 11.98 12.41
CA ALA A 24 7.50 12.77 11.19
C ALA A 24 8.86 13.50 11.07
N GLN A 25 9.41 14.02 12.18
CA GLN A 25 10.72 14.66 12.19
C GLN A 25 11.85 13.68 11.84
N HIS A 26 11.76 12.42 12.30
CA HIS A 26 12.72 11.39 11.93
C HIS A 26 12.58 10.99 10.46
N ILE A 27 11.35 10.74 9.98
CA ILE A 27 11.07 10.39 8.56
C ILE A 27 11.59 11.47 7.61
N THR A 28 11.31 12.75 7.89
CA THR A 28 11.77 13.88 7.05
C THR A 28 13.29 14.03 6.97
N ARG A 29 14.03 13.42 7.91
CA ARG A 29 15.51 13.38 7.92
C ARG A 29 16.07 12.07 7.35
N GLY A 30 15.21 11.16 6.89
CA GLY A 30 15.60 9.83 6.43
C GLY A 30 15.96 8.85 7.56
N ASP A 31 15.62 9.17 8.82
CA ASP A 31 15.90 8.34 9.99
C ASP A 31 14.70 7.41 10.28
N TYR A 32 14.46 6.49 9.35
CA TYR A 32 13.27 5.63 9.38
C TYR A 32 13.29 4.62 10.53
N MET A 33 14.48 4.13 10.92
CA MET A 33 14.64 3.20 12.04
C MET A 33 14.22 3.83 13.39
N SER A 34 14.53 5.12 13.60
CA SER A 34 14.07 5.83 14.79
C SER A 34 12.57 6.09 14.75
N ALA A 35 12.01 6.39 13.57
CA ALA A 35 10.56 6.50 13.40
C ALA A 35 9.84 5.17 13.70
N MET A 36 10.37 4.04 13.23
CA MET A 36 9.87 2.71 13.57
C MET A 36 9.89 2.47 15.08
N SER A 37 10.96 2.88 15.78
CA SER A 37 11.07 2.73 17.24
C SER A 37 9.97 3.50 17.98
N ILE A 38 9.64 4.71 17.53
CA ILE A 38 8.54 5.52 18.08
C ILE A 38 7.19 4.82 17.89
N PHE A 39 6.92 4.30 16.69
CA PHE A 39 5.68 3.59 16.42
C PHE A 39 5.58 2.25 17.16
N GLU A 40 6.69 1.55 17.37
CA GLU A 40 6.74 0.31 18.16
C GLU A 40 6.39 0.57 19.64
N GLU A 41 6.87 1.67 20.21
CA GLU A 41 6.49 2.11 21.55
C GLU A 41 5.00 2.49 21.62
N HIS A 42 4.47 3.15 20.58
CA HIS A 42 3.04 3.45 20.47
C HIS A 42 2.19 2.17 20.40
N VAL A 43 2.57 1.20 19.56
CA VAL A 43 1.90 -0.10 19.46
C VAL A 43 1.90 -0.82 20.80
N SER A 44 2.99 -0.73 21.57
CA SER A 44 3.12 -1.35 22.89
C SER A 44 2.21 -0.70 23.93
N SER A 45 2.02 0.61 23.87
CA SER A 45 1.20 1.38 24.83
C SER A 45 -0.27 1.51 24.43
N SER A 46 -0.56 1.41 23.13
CA SER A 46 -1.89 1.61 22.52
C SER A 46 -2.18 0.53 21.45
N PRO A 47 -2.27 -0.76 21.81
CA PRO A 47 -2.35 -1.90 20.86
C PRO A 47 -3.65 -2.00 20.05
N ASP A 48 -4.66 -1.20 20.39
CA ASP A 48 -5.92 -1.09 19.65
C ASP A 48 -5.94 0.10 18.69
N ASP A 49 -4.88 0.92 18.67
CA ASP A 49 -4.75 2.02 17.71
C ASP A 49 -4.09 1.51 16.40
N PRO A 50 -4.83 1.48 15.28
CA PRO A 50 -4.28 1.03 14.00
C PRO A 50 -3.15 1.93 13.47
N ALA A 51 -3.10 3.20 13.87
CA ALA A 51 -2.13 4.16 13.36
C ALA A 51 -0.68 3.78 13.73
N GLY A 52 -0.46 3.17 14.89
CA GLY A 52 0.86 2.68 15.29
C GLY A 52 1.38 1.58 14.36
N TYR A 53 0.54 0.59 14.07
CA TYR A 53 0.90 -0.50 13.17
C TYR A 53 1.16 -0.01 11.74
N HIS A 54 0.29 0.87 11.23
CA HIS A 54 0.46 1.45 9.91
C HIS A 54 1.74 2.31 9.83
N GLY A 55 1.94 3.21 10.79
CA GLY A 55 3.11 4.09 10.83
C GLY A 55 4.43 3.32 10.89
N TRP A 56 4.51 2.28 11.71
CA TRP A 56 5.68 1.41 11.77
C TRP A 56 5.96 0.75 10.42
N ALA A 57 4.92 0.21 9.78
CA ALA A 57 5.08 -0.48 8.51
C ALA A 57 5.48 0.45 7.36
N GLU A 58 4.93 1.67 7.30
CA GLU A 58 5.34 2.69 6.33
C GLU A 58 6.79 3.11 6.54
N ALA A 59 7.21 3.36 7.79
CA ALA A 59 8.60 3.68 8.09
C ALA A 59 9.54 2.53 7.68
N ALA A 60 9.13 1.28 7.91
CA ALA A 60 9.87 0.11 7.47
C ALA A 60 9.97 0.01 5.93
N LEU A 61 8.89 0.28 5.21
CA LEU A 61 8.90 0.32 3.74
C LEU A 61 9.81 1.43 3.21
N PHE A 62 9.81 2.61 3.82
CA PHE A 62 10.76 3.68 3.43
C PHE A 62 12.22 3.27 3.64
N GLU A 63 12.54 2.63 4.77
CA GLU A 63 13.89 2.11 5.00
C GLU A 63 14.29 1.09 3.92
N ILE A 64 13.38 0.17 3.59
CA ILE A 64 13.63 -0.85 2.55
C ILE A 64 13.85 -0.20 1.18
N GLN A 65 13.01 0.78 0.81
CA GLN A 65 13.04 1.43 -0.50
C GLN A 65 14.28 2.32 -0.69
N GLU A 66 14.62 3.12 0.32
CA GLU A 66 15.70 4.11 0.21
C GLU A 66 17.07 3.53 0.52
N ASN A 67 17.16 2.59 1.48
CA ASN A 67 18.44 2.09 2.00
C ASN A 67 18.68 0.60 1.66
N GLY A 68 17.71 -0.09 1.09
CA GLY A 68 17.78 -1.53 0.81
C GLY A 68 17.61 -2.39 2.07
N ASN A 69 17.10 -3.61 1.88
CA ASN A 69 16.78 -4.50 2.99
C ASN A 69 17.89 -5.51 3.36
N LEU A 70 18.98 -5.60 2.61
CA LEU A 70 20.01 -6.62 2.86
C LEU A 70 21.11 -6.10 3.79
N ASP A 71 21.49 -6.91 4.78
CA ASP A 71 22.68 -6.69 5.60
C ASP A 71 23.97 -7.15 4.86
N ASP A 72 25.14 -6.94 5.47
CA ASP A 72 26.44 -7.34 4.90
C ASP A 72 26.56 -8.85 4.63
N LYS A 73 25.66 -9.66 5.20
CA LYS A 73 25.62 -11.12 5.05
C LYS A 73 24.52 -11.56 4.09
N GLY A 74 23.77 -10.62 3.48
CA GLY A 74 22.67 -10.89 2.59
C GLY A 74 21.38 -11.36 3.28
N ASN A 75 21.23 -11.11 4.59
CA ASN A 75 19.96 -11.36 5.29
C ASN A 75 19.10 -10.09 5.32
N ASP A 76 17.79 -10.28 5.42
CA ASP A 76 16.86 -9.18 5.62
C ASP A 76 17.11 -8.47 6.96
N ARG A 77 17.37 -7.16 6.90
CA ARG A 77 17.49 -6.25 8.03
C ARG A 77 16.13 -6.01 8.68
N ILE A 78 15.09 -5.92 7.85
CA ILE A 78 13.69 -5.77 8.23
C ILE A 78 12.91 -6.98 7.72
N ASN A 79 12.18 -7.63 8.62
CA ASN A 79 11.37 -8.80 8.28
C ASN A 79 10.11 -8.38 7.49
N GLU A 80 10.05 -8.67 6.19
CA GLU A 80 8.88 -8.40 5.33
C GLU A 80 7.59 -9.02 5.86
N GLY A 81 7.68 -10.18 6.52
CA GLY A 81 6.55 -10.83 7.17
C GLY A 81 5.99 -10.03 8.34
N GLN A 82 6.85 -9.32 9.08
CA GLN A 82 6.42 -8.40 10.14
C GLN A 82 5.70 -7.19 9.55
N VAL A 83 6.26 -6.58 8.50
CA VAL A 83 5.63 -5.46 7.77
C VAL A 83 4.23 -5.85 7.30
N GLN A 84 4.10 -7.02 6.65
CA GLN A 84 2.79 -7.54 6.23
C GLN A 84 1.84 -7.77 7.41
N SER A 85 2.34 -8.28 8.55
CA SER A 85 1.51 -8.53 9.72
C SER A 85 0.97 -7.23 10.35
N TYR A 86 1.77 -6.17 10.37
CA TYR A 86 1.39 -4.87 10.92
C TYR A 86 0.37 -4.17 10.02
N LEU A 87 0.60 -4.15 8.70
CA LEU A 87 -0.38 -3.60 7.74
C LEU A 87 -1.71 -4.36 7.80
N ARG A 88 -1.66 -5.70 7.89
CA ARG A 88 -2.86 -6.51 8.08
C ARG A 88 -3.57 -6.19 9.40
N ARG A 89 -2.82 -5.96 10.49
CA ARG A 89 -3.38 -5.58 11.79
C ARG A 89 -4.06 -4.22 11.73
N ALA A 90 -3.43 -3.22 11.10
CA ALA A 90 -4.02 -1.90 10.87
C ALA A 90 -5.36 -2.02 10.09
N CYS A 91 -5.37 -2.79 9.00
CA CYS A 91 -6.60 -3.07 8.23
C CYS A 91 -7.67 -3.81 9.05
N SER A 92 -7.28 -4.65 10.01
CA SER A 92 -8.22 -5.40 10.83
C SER A 92 -8.87 -4.52 11.91
N LEU A 93 -8.12 -3.55 12.44
CA LEU A 93 -8.59 -2.59 13.44
C LEU A 93 -9.41 -1.45 12.81
N ALA A 94 -9.12 -1.07 11.56
CA ALA A 94 -9.87 -0.07 10.81
C ALA A 94 -10.23 -0.59 9.40
N PRO A 95 -11.23 -1.48 9.28
CA PRO A 95 -11.57 -2.16 8.02
C PRO A 95 -12.08 -1.24 6.90
N GLU A 96 -12.69 -0.10 7.28
CA GLU A 96 -13.22 0.91 6.36
C GLU A 96 -12.17 1.94 5.92
N ASN A 97 -10.94 1.85 6.44
CA ASN A 97 -9.88 2.77 6.06
C ASN A 97 -9.23 2.34 4.74
N ALA A 98 -9.57 3.07 3.67
CA ALA A 98 -9.06 2.83 2.32
C ALA A 98 -7.53 2.99 2.22
N ASP A 99 -6.95 3.98 2.90
CA ASP A 99 -5.50 4.22 2.89
C ASP A 99 -4.74 3.01 3.45
N TYR A 100 -5.16 2.46 4.60
CA TYR A 100 -4.52 1.29 5.20
C TYR A 100 -4.59 0.07 4.29
N ARG A 101 -5.73 -0.13 3.64
CA ARG A 101 -5.92 -1.25 2.70
C ARG A 101 -5.05 -1.06 1.45
N ALA A 102 -4.95 0.15 0.93
CA ALA A 102 -4.09 0.48 -0.20
C ALA A 102 -2.60 0.27 0.14
N ALA A 103 -2.14 0.74 1.31
CA ALA A 103 -0.78 0.52 1.80
C ALA A 103 -0.46 -0.98 1.93
N TYR A 104 -1.39 -1.76 2.49
CA TYR A 104 -1.22 -3.21 2.58
C TYR A 104 -1.14 -3.89 1.21
N ALA A 105 -1.99 -3.50 0.27
CA ALA A 105 -1.94 -4.02 -1.09
C ALA A 105 -0.63 -3.68 -1.80
N ASN A 106 -0.15 -2.44 -1.69
CA ASN A 106 1.10 -2.00 -2.31
C ASN A 106 2.30 -2.75 -1.74
N ALA A 107 2.38 -2.91 -0.42
CA ALA A 107 3.44 -3.71 0.21
C ALA A 107 3.44 -5.17 -0.30
N LEU A 108 2.27 -5.75 -0.54
CA LEU A 108 2.18 -7.09 -1.13
C LEU A 108 2.68 -7.14 -2.58
N ILE A 109 2.55 -6.06 -3.37
CA ILE A 109 3.13 -5.97 -4.71
C ILE A 109 4.66 -5.91 -4.61
N GLU A 110 5.18 -5.05 -3.73
CA GLU A 110 6.62 -4.85 -3.52
C GLU A 110 7.31 -6.13 -3.04
N PHE A 111 6.65 -6.91 -2.17
CA PHE A 111 7.13 -8.21 -1.70
C PHE A 111 6.82 -9.37 -2.67
N ASP A 112 6.47 -9.09 -3.92
CA ASP A 112 6.16 -10.10 -4.96
C ASP A 112 5.06 -11.11 -4.55
N ARG A 113 4.09 -10.66 -3.75
CA ARG A 113 2.91 -11.43 -3.32
C ARG A 113 1.68 -11.06 -4.16
N ILE A 114 1.86 -11.03 -5.48
CA ILE A 114 0.87 -10.57 -6.47
C ILE A 114 -0.55 -11.13 -6.27
N PRO A 115 -0.77 -12.45 -6.08
CA PRO A 115 -2.13 -12.97 -5.89
C PRO A 115 -2.82 -12.44 -4.63
N MET A 116 -2.05 -12.14 -3.58
CA MET A 116 -2.59 -11.56 -2.34
C MET A 116 -2.88 -10.07 -2.53
N ALA A 117 -2.00 -9.33 -3.21
CA ALA A 117 -2.20 -7.92 -3.51
C ALA A 117 -3.50 -7.68 -4.27
N VAL A 118 -3.73 -8.46 -5.35
CA VAL A 118 -4.97 -8.37 -6.14
C VAL A 118 -6.21 -8.62 -5.27
N ARG A 119 -6.17 -9.56 -4.34
CA ARG A 119 -7.30 -9.79 -3.41
C ARG A 119 -7.59 -8.59 -2.52
N GLU A 120 -6.57 -7.90 -2.03
CA GLU A 120 -6.77 -6.70 -1.21
C GLU A 120 -7.22 -5.49 -2.05
N LEU A 121 -6.74 -5.36 -3.29
CA LEU A 121 -7.24 -4.34 -4.23
C LEU A 121 -8.71 -4.55 -4.58
N ARG A 122 -9.17 -5.80 -4.72
CA ARG A 122 -10.61 -6.09 -4.91
C ARG A 122 -11.45 -5.64 -3.71
N LYS A 123 -10.97 -5.87 -2.48
CA LYS A 123 -11.64 -5.34 -1.27
C LYS A 123 -11.60 -3.81 -1.22
N LEU A 124 -10.56 -3.18 -1.76
CA LEU A 124 -10.50 -1.72 -1.87
C LEU A 124 -11.55 -1.19 -2.85
N VAL A 125 -11.74 -1.86 -4.00
CA VAL A 125 -12.85 -1.59 -4.93
C VAL A 125 -14.21 -1.72 -4.24
N ASP A 126 -14.41 -2.77 -3.44
CA ASP A 126 -15.66 -2.97 -2.69
C ASP A 126 -15.92 -1.82 -1.70
N LEU A 127 -14.88 -1.32 -1.02
CA LEU A 127 -14.99 -0.17 -0.11
C LEU A 127 -15.42 1.11 -0.84
N GLY A 128 -14.76 1.47 -1.95
CA GLY A 128 -15.12 2.68 -2.70
C GLY A 128 -16.48 2.58 -3.39
N THR A 129 -16.94 1.37 -3.73
CA THR A 129 -18.29 1.17 -4.28
C THR A 129 -19.37 1.25 -3.20
N SER A 130 -19.03 0.95 -1.96
CA SER A 130 -19.99 0.92 -0.83
C SER A 130 -20.19 2.30 -0.18
N SER A 131 -19.41 3.31 -0.56
CA SER A 131 -19.41 4.63 0.06
C SER A 131 -19.06 5.72 -0.96
N GLU A 132 -20.01 6.63 -1.24
CA GLU A 132 -19.77 7.79 -2.12
C GLU A 132 -18.73 8.77 -1.54
N GLU A 133 -18.47 8.71 -0.23
CA GLU A 133 -17.47 9.56 0.44
C GLU A 133 -16.04 9.01 0.31
N THR A 134 -15.90 7.73 -0.08
CA THR A 134 -14.60 7.04 -0.12
C THR A 134 -14.04 7.05 -1.53
N ASP A 135 -13.26 8.08 -1.86
CA ASP A 135 -12.51 8.12 -3.11
C ASP A 135 -11.29 7.21 -3.06
N ILE A 136 -11.32 6.13 -3.84
CA ILE A 136 -10.22 5.15 -3.97
C ILE A 136 -9.45 5.30 -5.29
N SER A 137 -9.83 6.25 -6.15
CA SER A 137 -9.38 6.32 -7.54
C SER A 137 -7.86 6.47 -7.61
N PHE A 138 -7.30 7.37 -6.80
CA PHE A 138 -5.85 7.56 -6.70
C PHE A 138 -5.11 6.28 -6.27
N HIS A 139 -5.64 5.57 -5.27
CA HIS A 139 -5.02 4.33 -4.78
C HIS A 139 -5.03 3.23 -5.84
N LEU A 140 -6.14 3.05 -6.55
CA LEU A 140 -6.26 2.06 -7.61
C LEU A 140 -5.34 2.37 -8.79
N TYR A 141 -5.21 3.66 -9.16
CA TYR A 141 -4.31 4.08 -10.23
C TYR A 141 -2.85 3.76 -9.90
N GLU A 142 -2.37 4.14 -8.71
CA GLU A 142 -0.99 3.85 -8.30
C GLU A 142 -0.75 2.35 -8.15
N ALA A 143 -1.67 1.61 -7.53
CA ALA A 143 -1.54 0.17 -7.35
C ALA A 143 -1.53 -0.57 -8.70
N ALA A 144 -2.35 -0.14 -9.67
CA ALA A 144 -2.35 -0.70 -11.02
C ALA A 144 -0.99 -0.53 -11.71
N ARG A 145 -0.40 0.67 -11.58
CA ARG A 145 0.94 0.97 -12.13
C ARG A 145 2.00 0.05 -11.52
N LEU A 146 2.03 -0.05 -10.19
CA LEU A 146 2.97 -0.91 -9.46
C LEU A 146 2.79 -2.39 -9.83
N LEU A 147 1.55 -2.85 -9.97
CA LEU A 147 1.22 -4.22 -10.32
C LEU A 147 1.71 -4.58 -11.73
N ILE A 148 1.51 -3.70 -12.71
CA ILE A 148 2.05 -3.89 -14.07
C ILE A 148 3.57 -3.93 -14.05
N GLU A 149 4.21 -2.98 -13.37
CA GLU A 149 5.66 -2.89 -13.26
C GLU A 149 6.26 -4.18 -12.66
N SER A 150 5.67 -4.66 -11.54
CA SER A 150 6.11 -5.89 -10.88
C SER A 150 5.95 -7.13 -11.77
N ILE A 151 4.82 -7.26 -12.48
CA ILE A 151 4.58 -8.36 -13.42
C ILE A 151 5.57 -8.30 -14.58
N ASP A 152 5.74 -7.14 -15.21
CA ASP A 152 6.61 -6.98 -16.37
C ASP A 152 8.08 -7.29 -16.00
N VAL A 153 8.57 -6.82 -14.84
CA VAL A 153 9.92 -7.17 -14.35
C VAL A 153 10.04 -8.68 -14.12
N LYS A 154 9.06 -9.30 -13.46
CA LYS A 154 9.07 -10.73 -13.12
C LYS A 154 9.02 -11.64 -14.34
N THR A 155 8.38 -11.20 -15.42
CA THR A 155 8.26 -11.99 -16.66
C THR A 155 9.26 -11.57 -17.73
N ASN A 156 10.17 -10.64 -17.42
CA ASN A 156 11.05 -10.02 -18.42
C ASN A 156 10.24 -9.51 -19.63
N PHE A 157 9.13 -8.83 -19.34
CA PHE A 157 8.17 -8.25 -20.27
C PHE A 157 7.43 -9.27 -21.16
N ASP A 158 7.53 -10.57 -20.89
CA ASP A 158 6.74 -11.60 -21.57
C ASP A 158 5.31 -11.63 -21.04
N ARG A 159 4.41 -10.91 -21.73
CA ARG A 159 2.98 -10.88 -21.42
C ARG A 159 2.24 -12.18 -21.76
N SER A 160 2.90 -13.14 -22.39
CA SER A 160 2.38 -14.50 -22.57
C SER A 160 2.67 -15.41 -21.37
N ALA A 161 3.49 -14.98 -20.40
CA ALA A 161 3.72 -15.78 -19.21
C ALA A 161 2.41 -16.03 -18.42
N PRO A 162 2.25 -17.19 -17.76
CA PRO A 162 1.02 -17.52 -17.04
C PRO A 162 0.58 -16.47 -16.01
N ILE A 163 1.53 -15.93 -15.24
CA ILE A 163 1.25 -14.89 -14.24
C ILE A 163 0.79 -13.57 -14.89
N ALA A 164 1.36 -13.21 -16.03
CA ALA A 164 1.00 -12.02 -16.78
C ALA A 164 -0.43 -12.14 -17.32
N ARG A 165 -0.76 -13.27 -17.98
CA ARG A 165 -2.12 -13.54 -18.46
C ARG A 165 -3.15 -13.55 -17.33
N GLN A 166 -2.75 -13.95 -16.14
CA GLN A 166 -3.64 -14.01 -14.99
C GLN A 166 -3.97 -12.62 -14.45
N PHE A 167 -2.96 -11.75 -14.25
CA PHE A 167 -3.13 -10.53 -13.45
C PHE A 167 -3.05 -9.22 -14.23
N ILE A 168 -2.58 -9.20 -15.48
CA ILE A 168 -2.60 -7.97 -16.30
C ILE A 168 -4.03 -7.45 -16.46
N ARG A 169 -5.01 -8.35 -16.61
CA ARG A 169 -6.42 -7.95 -16.71
C ARG A 169 -6.87 -7.21 -15.45
N ASP A 170 -6.54 -7.73 -14.26
CA ASP A 170 -6.86 -7.09 -12.99
C ASP A 170 -6.22 -5.70 -12.91
N ALA A 171 -4.94 -5.58 -13.29
CA ALA A 171 -4.24 -4.30 -13.26
C ALA A 171 -4.85 -3.28 -14.22
N VAL A 172 -5.23 -3.68 -15.43
CA VAL A 172 -5.93 -2.80 -16.38
C VAL A 172 -7.28 -2.36 -15.81
N GLU A 173 -8.06 -3.28 -15.24
CA GLU A 173 -9.32 -2.92 -14.59
C GLU A 173 -9.13 -1.91 -13.46
N PHE A 174 -8.18 -2.13 -12.56
CA PHE A 174 -7.85 -1.17 -11.50
C PHE A 174 -7.41 0.18 -12.06
N SER A 175 -6.67 0.22 -13.17
CA SER A 175 -6.26 1.48 -13.80
C SER A 175 -7.46 2.26 -14.34
N LEU A 176 -8.45 1.59 -14.94
CA LEU A 176 -9.66 2.22 -15.47
C LEU A 176 -10.52 2.78 -14.34
N LEU A 177 -10.74 2.00 -13.28
CA LEU A 177 -11.42 2.48 -12.08
C LEU A 177 -10.66 3.65 -11.44
N GLY A 178 -9.33 3.58 -11.41
CA GLY A 178 -8.48 4.66 -10.92
C GLY A 178 -8.49 5.94 -11.75
N LEU A 179 -8.86 5.85 -13.03
CA LEU A 179 -9.12 7.01 -13.91
C LEU A 179 -10.52 7.60 -13.71
N GLY A 180 -11.37 6.99 -12.89
CA GLY A 180 -12.71 7.47 -12.55
C GLY A 180 -13.84 6.84 -13.36
N PHE A 181 -13.56 5.85 -14.22
CA PHE A 181 -14.62 5.07 -14.87
C PHE A 181 -15.35 4.21 -13.83
N GLN A 182 -16.67 4.13 -13.93
CA GLN A 182 -17.53 3.30 -13.09
C GLN A 182 -17.36 1.81 -13.39
N SER A 183 -16.97 1.47 -14.60
CA SER A 183 -16.71 0.08 -15.00
C SER A 183 -15.79 -0.02 -16.21
N VAL A 184 -15.25 -1.22 -16.43
CA VAL A 184 -14.55 -1.56 -17.70
C VAL A 184 -15.49 -1.40 -18.90
N GLY A 185 -16.78 -1.71 -18.73
CA GLY A 185 -17.77 -1.58 -19.81
C GLY A 185 -17.91 -0.14 -20.30
N GLU A 186 -18.09 0.79 -19.35
CA GLU A 186 -18.14 2.23 -19.64
C GLU A 186 -16.86 2.69 -20.35
N ALA A 187 -15.69 2.32 -19.85
CA ALA A 187 -14.43 2.70 -20.48
C ALA A 187 -14.33 2.21 -21.93
N MET A 188 -14.85 1.01 -22.23
CA MET A 188 -14.82 0.44 -23.59
C MET A 188 -15.75 1.18 -24.55
N GLU A 189 -16.83 1.81 -24.09
CA GLU A 189 -17.70 2.64 -24.94
C GLU A 189 -16.95 3.81 -25.60
N TYR A 190 -15.86 4.28 -24.96
CA TYR A 190 -15.01 5.35 -25.49
C TYR A 190 -13.83 4.86 -26.35
N LEU A 191 -13.51 3.57 -26.32
CA LEU A 191 -12.33 2.99 -26.97
C LEU A 191 -12.65 2.16 -28.22
N VAL A 192 -13.88 1.64 -28.31
CA VAL A 192 -14.33 0.91 -29.49
C VAL A 192 -14.79 1.92 -30.54
N GLU A 193 -14.05 2.04 -31.64
CA GLU A 193 -14.54 2.70 -32.86
C GLU A 193 -15.63 1.82 -33.50
N GLU A 194 -16.73 2.43 -33.95
CA GLU A 194 -17.81 1.74 -34.71
C GLU A 194 -17.31 1.07 -36.00
#